data_AF-A0A5C7M2G8-F1
#
_entry.id   AF-A0A5C7M2G8-F1
#
_cell.length_a   1.000
_cell.length_b   1.000
_cell.length_c   1.000
_cell.angle_alpha   90.00
_cell.angle_beta   90.00
_cell.angle_gamma   90.00
#
_symmetry.space_group_name_H-M   'P 1'
#
loop_
_entity.id
_entity.type
_entity.pdbx_description
1 polymer ?
#
loop_
_entity_poly.entity_id
_entity_poly.type
_entity_poly.pdbx_seq_one_letter_code
_entity_poly.pdbx_strand_id
1 'polypeptide(L)'
;MTAGPQPRRAVIDAAWREIGPGLELLSSPDGGPLSRAVKRIIDPLVLRLRAHPEYSAPVVAADIADEMRQVIVDHAVQLRAAAQWFALLKAQRRRDRITTGNAQELYFPVCFELAATRGEPGQDDSGVVVEALRDVHGDRDRTAVERLHEYLADPAVLETLSRQLDAGWDDVRAGDAPSEPFLAGLTTVLGPSGGRGADAARQRVWTALLGDTTPYNFGARMRDAAAAAPWSVDQIGLCAAAPQSKPA
;
A
#
# COMPACT_ATOMS: atom_id res chain seq x y z
N MET A 1 25.87 3.66 -21.39
CA MET A 1 24.82 3.16 -22.30
C MET A 1 23.52 3.19 -21.53
N THR A 2 22.62 4.13 -21.81
CA THR A 2 21.28 4.13 -21.19
C THR A 2 20.51 2.95 -21.75
N ALA A 3 20.14 2.00 -20.89
CA ALA A 3 19.38 0.82 -21.31
C ALA A 3 18.03 1.26 -21.92
N GLY A 4 17.55 0.56 -22.94
CA GLY A 4 16.21 0.80 -23.51
C GLY A 4 15.10 0.25 -22.60
N PRO A 5 13.82 0.38 -23.00
CA PRO A 5 12.70 -0.22 -22.28
C PRO A 5 12.92 -1.72 -22.04
N GLN A 6 12.56 -2.19 -20.84
CA GLN A 6 12.85 -3.56 -20.41
C GLN A 6 11.58 -4.31 -20.04
N PRO A 7 11.49 -5.63 -20.32
CA PRO A 7 10.44 -6.46 -19.76
C PRO A 7 10.49 -6.43 -18.24
N ARG A 8 9.37 -6.13 -17.59
CA ARG A 8 9.25 -6.05 -16.13
C ARG A 8 9.82 -7.27 -15.40
N ARG A 9 9.55 -8.46 -15.94
CA ARG A 9 10.07 -9.71 -15.39
C ARG A 9 11.60 -9.77 -15.41
N ALA A 10 12.24 -9.25 -16.44
CA ALA A 10 13.69 -9.23 -16.55
C ALA A 10 14.32 -8.25 -15.54
N VAL A 11 13.67 -7.12 -15.27
CA VAL A 11 14.10 -6.17 -14.23
C VAL A 11 14.07 -6.83 -12.85
N ILE A 12 12.95 -7.49 -12.52
CA ILE A 12 12.79 -8.21 -11.24
C ILE A 12 13.82 -9.34 -11.12
N ASP A 13 14.04 -10.13 -12.18
CA ASP A 13 15.03 -11.21 -12.17
C ASP A 13 16.46 -10.69 -11.97
N ALA A 14 16.84 -9.62 -12.69
CA ALA A 14 18.15 -9.00 -12.57
C ALA A 14 18.38 -8.42 -11.16
N ALA A 15 17.42 -7.67 -10.62
CA ALA A 15 17.51 -7.11 -9.27
C ALA A 15 17.60 -8.21 -8.20
N TRP A 16 16.84 -9.29 -8.36
CA TRP A 16 16.89 -10.44 -7.46
C TRP A 16 18.27 -11.12 -7.46
N ARG A 17 18.87 -11.29 -8.64
CA ARG A 17 20.23 -11.85 -8.78
C ARG A 17 21.31 -10.91 -8.23
N GLU A 18 21.10 -9.59 -8.31
CA GLU A 18 21.99 -8.58 -7.74
C GLU A 18 22.09 -8.70 -6.21
N ILE A 19 20.98 -9.04 -5.53
CA ILE A 19 20.99 -9.29 -4.08
C ILE A 19 21.95 -10.44 -3.72
N GLY A 20 22.04 -11.47 -4.55
CA GLY A 20 22.94 -12.60 -4.32
C GLY A 20 22.46 -13.58 -3.23
N PRO A 21 23.36 -14.16 -2.43
CA PRO A 21 23.05 -15.31 -1.57
C PRO A 21 22.08 -14.98 -0.43
N GLY A 22 21.46 -16.03 0.13
CA GLY A 22 20.53 -15.95 1.26
C GLY A 22 19.05 -15.90 0.86
N LEU A 23 18.73 -16.09 -0.43
CA LEU A 23 17.37 -16.12 -0.97
C LEU A 23 16.94 -17.50 -1.45
N GLU A 24 17.73 -18.56 -1.20
CA GLU A 24 17.59 -19.88 -1.82
C GLU A 24 16.19 -20.49 -1.62
N LEU A 25 15.55 -20.22 -0.47
CA LEU A 25 14.20 -20.72 -0.18
C LEU A 25 13.07 -19.95 -0.85
N LEU A 26 13.37 -18.77 -1.39
CA LEU A 26 12.48 -17.89 -2.15
C LEU A 26 12.81 -17.89 -3.65
N SER A 27 13.89 -18.56 -4.04
CA SER A 27 14.38 -18.68 -5.43
C SER A 27 13.98 -20.00 -6.09
N SER A 28 13.83 -19.97 -7.41
CA SER A 28 13.76 -21.17 -8.25
C SER A 28 15.16 -21.79 -8.45
N PRO A 29 15.25 -23.04 -8.96
CA PRO A 29 16.54 -23.71 -9.20
C PRO A 29 17.49 -22.96 -10.15
N ASP A 30 16.99 -22.06 -10.98
CA ASP A 30 17.77 -21.21 -11.89
C ASP A 30 18.33 -19.93 -11.22
N GLY A 31 18.06 -19.73 -9.93
CA GLY A 31 18.49 -18.58 -9.14
C GLY A 31 17.61 -17.34 -9.26
N GLY A 32 16.58 -17.35 -10.10
CA GLY A 32 15.57 -16.30 -10.16
C GLY A 32 14.56 -16.41 -9.01
N PRO A 33 13.69 -15.41 -8.80
CA PRO A 33 12.65 -15.48 -7.78
C PRO A 33 11.57 -16.51 -8.15
N LEU A 34 11.06 -17.23 -7.15
CA LEU A 34 9.86 -18.05 -7.34
C LEU A 34 8.68 -17.18 -7.80
N SER A 35 7.84 -17.71 -8.68
CA SER A 35 6.59 -17.04 -9.09
C SER A 35 5.72 -16.63 -7.90
N ARG A 36 5.76 -17.39 -6.79
CA ARG A 36 5.07 -17.03 -5.55
C ARG A 36 5.80 -15.97 -4.73
N ALA A 37 7.13 -15.91 -4.75
CA ALA A 37 7.86 -14.81 -4.12
C ALA A 37 7.51 -13.48 -4.83
N VAL A 38 7.41 -13.49 -6.16
CA VAL A 38 6.93 -12.33 -6.91
C VAL A 38 5.51 -11.94 -6.51
N LYS A 39 4.56 -12.89 -6.59
CA LYS A 39 3.13 -12.62 -6.32
C LYS A 39 2.80 -12.30 -4.86
N ARG A 40 3.58 -12.77 -3.89
CA ARG A 40 3.27 -12.67 -2.45
C ARG A 40 4.16 -11.70 -1.69
N ILE A 41 5.34 -11.37 -2.23
CA ILE A 41 6.30 -10.46 -1.60
C ILE A 41 6.59 -9.29 -2.53
N ILE A 42 7.17 -9.53 -3.71
CA ILE A 42 7.68 -8.44 -4.57
C ILE A 42 6.56 -7.48 -4.98
N ASP A 43 5.49 -7.99 -5.59
CA ASP A 43 4.41 -7.15 -6.12
C ASP A 43 3.64 -6.40 -5.00
N PRO A 44 3.15 -7.06 -3.94
CA PRO A 44 2.35 -6.38 -2.92
C PRO A 44 3.14 -5.65 -1.84
N LEU A 45 4.33 -6.13 -1.44
CA LEU A 45 5.03 -5.64 -0.24
C LEU A 45 6.27 -4.82 -0.55
N VAL A 46 7.02 -5.15 -1.60
CA VAL A 46 8.24 -4.42 -1.99
C VAL A 46 7.91 -3.31 -2.99
N LEU A 47 7.39 -3.66 -4.17
CA LEU A 47 7.02 -2.71 -5.22
C LEU A 47 5.68 -2.02 -4.94
N ARG A 48 4.82 -2.62 -4.11
CA ARG A 48 3.52 -2.08 -3.70
C ARG A 48 2.71 -1.53 -4.88
N LEU A 49 2.41 -2.37 -5.87
CA LEU A 49 1.82 -1.97 -7.16
C LEU A 49 0.52 -1.15 -7.08
N ARG A 50 -0.20 -1.18 -5.94
CA ARG A 50 -1.37 -0.30 -5.73
C ARG A 50 -0.99 1.17 -5.54
N ALA A 51 0.15 1.43 -4.89
CA ALA A 51 0.68 2.76 -4.66
C ALA A 51 1.57 3.23 -5.83
N HIS A 52 2.18 2.28 -6.55
CA HIS A 52 3.05 2.53 -7.71
C HIS A 52 2.57 1.78 -8.97
N PRO A 53 1.45 2.19 -9.59
CA PRO A 53 0.90 1.51 -10.76
C PRO A 53 1.85 1.47 -11.96
N GLU A 54 2.76 2.43 -12.08
CA GLU A 54 3.80 2.52 -13.11
C GLU A 54 4.70 1.27 -13.15
N TYR A 55 4.93 0.60 -12.02
CA TYR A 55 5.71 -0.64 -11.94
C TYR A 55 4.97 -1.89 -12.47
N SER A 56 3.68 -1.76 -12.80
CA SER A 56 2.84 -2.89 -13.26
C SER A 56 2.89 -3.12 -14.78
N ALA A 57 3.43 -2.16 -15.54
CA ALA A 57 3.50 -2.26 -17.00
C ALA A 57 4.30 -3.51 -17.43
N PRO A 58 3.87 -4.27 -18.46
CA PRO A 58 4.61 -5.45 -18.93
C PRO A 58 6.03 -5.13 -19.41
N VAL A 59 6.19 -3.94 -20.01
CA VAL A 59 7.47 -3.35 -20.41
C VAL A 59 7.55 -1.99 -19.76
N VAL A 60 8.62 -1.74 -19.01
CA VAL A 60 8.85 -0.50 -18.26
C VAL A 60 9.90 0.35 -18.95
N ALA A 61 9.77 1.67 -18.83
CA ALA A 61 10.78 2.61 -19.28
C ALA A 61 12.07 2.44 -18.44
N ALA A 62 13.19 2.94 -18.95
CA ALA A 62 14.51 2.68 -18.36
C ALA A 62 14.68 3.31 -16.96
N ASP A 63 14.16 4.51 -16.78
CA ASP A 63 14.10 5.21 -15.50
C ASP A 63 13.28 4.43 -14.47
N ILE A 64 12.10 3.95 -14.86
CA ILE A 64 11.24 3.12 -14.00
C ILE A 64 11.90 1.76 -13.70
N ALA A 65 12.61 1.17 -14.66
CA ALA A 65 13.35 -0.08 -14.45
C ALA A 65 14.47 0.10 -13.42
N ASP A 66 15.21 1.19 -13.49
CA ASP A 66 16.29 1.52 -12.55
C ASP A 66 15.73 1.78 -11.15
N GLU A 67 14.58 2.46 -11.05
CA GLU A 67 13.87 2.69 -9.79
C GLU A 67 13.38 1.37 -9.17
N MET A 68 12.69 0.53 -9.95
CA MET A 68 12.24 -0.80 -9.49
C MET A 68 13.41 -1.65 -8.99
N ARG A 69 14.53 -1.65 -9.73
CA ARG A 69 15.75 -2.37 -9.33
C ARG A 69 16.25 -1.85 -7.98
N GLN A 70 16.36 -0.53 -7.82
CA GLN A 70 16.82 0.08 -6.58
C GLN A 70 15.91 -0.29 -5.40
N VAL A 71 14.59 -0.17 -5.57
CA VAL A 71 13.61 -0.54 -4.53
C VAL A 71 13.78 -2.00 -4.10
N ILE A 72 13.98 -2.92 -5.04
CA ILE A 72 14.17 -4.35 -4.71
C ILE A 72 15.49 -4.57 -3.97
N VAL A 73 16.58 -3.97 -4.43
CA VAL A 73 17.92 -4.10 -3.83
C VAL A 73 17.96 -3.48 -2.43
N ASP A 74 17.27 -2.36 -2.21
CA ASP A 74 17.16 -1.70 -0.89
C ASP A 74 16.47 -2.61 0.13
N HIS A 75 15.61 -3.54 -0.33
CA HIS A 75 14.96 -4.53 0.52
C HIS A 75 15.76 -5.83 0.70
N ALA A 76 17.02 -5.89 0.25
CA ALA A 76 17.85 -7.09 0.28
C ALA A 76 17.95 -7.72 1.68
N VAL A 77 18.14 -6.90 2.73
CA VAL A 77 18.27 -7.37 4.11
C VAL A 77 16.96 -8.01 4.57
N GLN A 78 15.82 -7.34 4.36
CA GLN A 78 14.52 -7.88 4.71
C GLN A 78 14.19 -9.16 3.93
N LEU A 79 14.54 -9.23 2.64
CA LEU A 79 14.30 -10.42 1.82
C LEU A 79 15.10 -11.64 2.30
N ARG A 80 16.37 -11.44 2.69
CA ARG A 80 17.19 -12.51 3.29
C ARG A 80 16.65 -12.94 4.65
N ALA A 81 16.32 -11.99 5.51
CA ALA A 81 15.69 -12.29 6.80
C ALA A 81 14.36 -13.06 6.62
N ALA A 82 13.54 -12.69 5.64
CA ALA A 82 12.30 -13.40 5.32
C ALA A 82 12.55 -14.84 4.86
N ALA A 83 13.60 -15.09 4.07
CA ALA A 83 14.01 -16.45 3.72
C ALA A 83 14.42 -17.27 4.96
N GLN A 84 15.15 -16.66 5.90
CA GLN A 84 15.53 -17.31 7.16
C GLN A 84 14.30 -17.64 8.03
N TRP A 85 13.36 -16.70 8.18
CA TRP A 85 12.08 -16.94 8.86
C TRP A 85 11.29 -18.07 8.21
N PHE A 86 11.25 -18.11 6.87
CA PHE A 86 10.56 -19.19 6.16
C PHE A 86 11.20 -20.57 6.42
N ALA A 87 12.52 -20.63 6.62
CA ALA A 87 13.19 -21.86 7.03
C ALA A 87 12.66 -22.37 8.38
N LEU A 88 12.52 -21.47 9.35
CA LEU A 88 12.00 -21.79 10.69
C LEU A 88 10.53 -22.20 10.65
N LEU A 89 9.67 -21.44 9.96
CA LEU A 89 8.25 -21.79 9.81
C LEU A 89 8.06 -23.12 9.09
N LYS A 90 8.88 -23.42 8.06
CA LYS A 90 8.85 -24.71 7.37
C LYS A 90 9.29 -25.86 8.29
N ALA A 91 10.29 -25.65 9.14
CA ALA A 91 10.72 -26.63 10.12
C ALA A 91 9.62 -26.89 11.16
N GLN A 92 9.02 -25.84 11.70
CA GLN A 92 7.96 -25.95 12.71
C GLN A 92 6.69 -26.57 12.13
N ARG A 93 6.27 -26.20 10.90
CA ARG A 93 5.15 -26.85 10.19
C ARG A 93 5.30 -28.37 10.14
N ARG A 94 6.51 -28.87 9.88
CA ARG A 94 6.80 -30.31 9.85
C ARG A 94 6.70 -30.95 11.23
N ARG A 95 7.19 -30.27 12.28
CA ARG A 95 7.07 -30.74 13.67
C ARG A 95 5.61 -30.86 14.10
N ASP A 96 4.81 -29.87 13.74
CA ASP A 96 3.38 -29.80 14.09
C ASP A 96 2.50 -30.66 13.16
N ARG A 97 3.11 -31.35 12.19
CA ARG A 97 2.44 -32.21 11.19
C ARG A 97 1.30 -31.50 10.44
N ILE A 98 1.41 -30.19 10.24
CA ILE A 98 0.44 -29.43 9.47
C ILE A 98 0.57 -29.83 7.99
N THR A 99 -0.49 -30.35 7.39
CA THR A 99 -0.53 -30.79 5.99
C THR A 99 -1.36 -29.89 5.09
N THR A 100 -2.25 -29.08 5.66
CA THR A 100 -3.15 -28.17 4.95
C THR A 100 -2.44 -26.92 4.43
N GLY A 101 -2.98 -26.35 3.35
CA GLY A 101 -2.53 -25.09 2.76
C GLY A 101 -1.18 -25.12 2.04
N ASN A 102 -1.02 -24.24 1.04
CA ASN A 102 0.26 -24.05 0.37
C ASN A 102 1.17 -23.14 1.23
N ALA A 103 2.28 -23.68 1.73
CA ALA A 103 3.19 -22.95 2.61
C ALA A 103 3.77 -21.67 1.97
N GLN A 104 4.01 -21.65 0.66
CA GLN A 104 4.51 -20.44 -0.01
C GLN A 104 3.43 -19.36 -0.10
N GLU A 105 2.15 -19.73 -0.28
CA GLU A 105 1.06 -18.75 -0.33
C GLU A 105 0.77 -18.15 1.04
N LEU A 106 0.82 -19.01 2.06
CA LEU A 106 0.49 -18.64 3.44
C LEU A 106 1.64 -17.92 4.14
N TYR A 107 2.87 -18.43 4.04
CA TYR A 107 3.94 -18.00 4.93
C TYR A 107 4.80 -16.90 4.34
N PHE A 108 4.87 -16.73 3.02
CA PHE A 108 5.71 -15.71 2.40
C PHE A 108 5.40 -14.27 2.89
N PRO A 109 4.13 -13.82 2.93
CA PRO A 109 3.82 -12.50 3.48
C PRO A 109 4.19 -12.38 4.96
N VAL A 110 3.87 -13.40 5.76
CA VAL A 110 4.16 -13.43 7.20
C VAL A 110 5.67 -13.38 7.47
N CYS A 111 6.48 -14.11 6.71
CA CYS A 111 7.93 -14.09 6.85
C CYS A 111 8.52 -12.71 6.50
N PHE A 112 7.95 -12.03 5.51
CA PHE A 112 8.38 -10.67 5.16
C PHE A 112 7.98 -9.66 6.25
N GLU A 113 6.80 -9.81 6.84
CA GLU A 113 6.35 -8.99 7.97
C GLU A 113 7.23 -9.19 9.22
N LEU A 114 7.54 -10.45 9.56
CA LEU A 114 8.48 -10.77 10.64
C LEU A 114 9.87 -10.19 10.37
N ALA A 115 10.35 -10.27 9.13
CA ALA A 115 11.62 -9.65 8.75
C ALA A 115 11.59 -8.11 8.90
N ALA A 116 10.48 -7.46 8.53
CA ALA A 116 10.34 -6.01 8.64
C ALA A 116 10.22 -5.54 10.09
N THR A 117 9.57 -6.32 10.95
CA THR A 117 9.29 -5.94 12.34
C THR A 117 10.36 -6.40 13.33
N ARG A 118 11.06 -7.50 13.03
CA ARG A 118 12.03 -8.14 13.94
C ARG A 118 13.42 -8.32 13.36
N GLY A 119 13.62 -8.11 12.06
CA GLY A 119 14.89 -8.39 11.41
C GLY A 119 15.14 -9.89 11.23
N GLU A 120 16.40 -10.30 11.36
CA GLU A 120 16.79 -11.72 11.27
C GLU A 120 16.31 -12.53 12.48
N PRO A 121 15.88 -13.79 12.30
CA PRO A 121 15.46 -14.62 13.41
C PRO A 121 16.63 -14.95 14.36
N GLY A 122 16.40 -14.74 15.65
CA GLY A 122 17.29 -15.13 16.74
C GLY A 122 17.07 -16.57 17.22
N GLN A 123 17.95 -17.03 18.11
CA GLN A 123 17.88 -18.39 18.69
C GLN A 123 16.63 -18.60 19.56
N ASP A 124 16.12 -17.54 20.19
CA ASP A 124 14.99 -17.58 21.11
C ASP A 124 13.63 -17.37 20.44
N ASP A 125 13.58 -17.15 19.12
CA ASP A 125 12.35 -16.83 18.38
C ASP A 125 11.44 -18.05 18.11
N SER A 126 11.72 -19.20 18.73
CA SER A 126 10.91 -20.41 18.61
C SER A 126 9.43 -20.18 18.97
N GLY A 127 9.15 -19.37 20.00
CA GLY A 127 7.80 -19.00 20.40
C GLY A 127 7.05 -18.21 19.32
N VAL A 128 7.76 -17.31 18.64
CA VAL A 128 7.24 -16.45 17.56
C VAL A 128 6.82 -17.28 16.36
N VAL A 129 7.63 -18.27 16.01
CA VAL A 129 7.33 -19.19 14.90
C VAL A 129 6.09 -20.02 15.18
N VAL A 130 5.94 -20.50 16.42
CA VAL A 130 4.76 -21.26 16.85
C VAL A 130 3.51 -20.39 16.84
N GLU A 131 3.61 -19.15 17.35
CA GLU A 131 2.52 -18.18 17.34
C GLU A 131 2.09 -17.83 15.92
N ALA A 132 3.04 -17.45 15.04
CA ALA A 132 2.76 -17.13 13.65
C ALA A 132 2.09 -18.29 12.90
N LEU A 133 2.50 -19.54 13.13
CA LEU A 133 1.82 -20.71 12.54
C LEU A 133 0.43 -20.94 13.13
N ARG A 134 0.25 -20.69 14.43
CA ARG A 134 -1.07 -20.75 15.06
C ARG A 134 -1.99 -19.70 14.48
N ASP A 135 -1.53 -18.48 14.22
CA ASP A 135 -2.38 -17.43 13.65
C ASP A 135 -2.77 -17.79 12.20
N VAL A 136 -1.80 -18.24 11.41
CA VAL A 136 -2.04 -18.61 10.00
C VAL A 136 -3.02 -19.79 9.84
N HIS A 137 -3.00 -20.76 10.77
CA HIS A 137 -3.82 -21.98 10.65
C HIS A 137 -4.99 -22.06 11.62
N GLY A 138 -4.90 -21.42 12.78
CA GLY A 138 -5.92 -21.42 13.83
C GLY A 138 -7.09 -20.48 13.52
N ASP A 139 -6.87 -19.38 12.81
CA ASP A 139 -7.93 -18.46 12.35
C ASP A 139 -8.53 -18.86 10.98
N ARG A 140 -8.27 -20.07 10.49
CA ARG A 140 -9.05 -20.62 9.36
C ARG A 140 -10.34 -21.31 9.78
N ASP A 141 -10.48 -21.65 11.06
CA ASP A 141 -11.76 -22.12 11.63
C ASP A 141 -12.64 -20.96 12.12
N ARG A 142 -12.10 -19.72 12.19
CA ARG A 142 -12.86 -18.48 12.45
C ARG A 142 -12.34 -17.36 11.57
N THR A 143 -13.10 -16.96 10.55
CA THR A 143 -12.62 -15.95 9.59
C THR A 143 -12.22 -14.65 10.30
N ALA A 144 -11.21 -13.91 9.81
CA ALA A 144 -10.85 -12.59 10.36
C ALA A 144 -12.05 -11.62 10.47
N VAL A 145 -13.09 -11.85 9.65
CA VAL A 145 -14.39 -11.18 9.72
C VAL A 145 -15.16 -11.53 11.00
N GLU A 146 -15.14 -12.79 11.46
CA GLU A 146 -15.73 -13.21 12.73
C GLU A 146 -14.99 -12.60 13.93
N ARG A 147 -13.66 -12.53 13.90
CA ARG A 147 -12.88 -11.82 14.93
C ARG A 147 -13.18 -10.33 14.96
N LEU A 148 -13.33 -9.72 13.79
CA LEU A 148 -13.77 -8.34 13.68
C LEU A 148 -15.20 -8.18 14.22
N HIS A 149 -16.10 -9.11 13.93
CA HIS A 149 -17.46 -9.11 14.50
C HIS A 149 -17.43 -9.27 16.02
N GLU A 150 -16.60 -10.16 16.57
CA GLU A 150 -16.41 -10.32 18.02
C GLU A 150 -15.86 -9.03 18.66
N TYR A 151 -14.84 -8.42 18.05
CA TYR A 151 -14.26 -7.15 18.52
C TYR A 151 -15.26 -5.99 18.46
N LEU A 152 -16.01 -5.87 17.35
CA LEU A 152 -17.06 -4.86 17.19
C LEU A 152 -18.33 -5.17 18.01
N ALA A 153 -18.49 -6.39 18.53
CA ALA A 153 -19.58 -6.72 19.44
C ALA A 153 -19.33 -6.22 20.87
N ASP A 154 -18.10 -5.81 21.21
CA ASP A 154 -17.79 -5.20 22.50
C ASP A 154 -18.35 -3.76 22.55
N PRO A 155 -19.30 -3.44 23.46
CA PRO A 155 -19.85 -2.10 23.60
C PRO A 155 -18.81 -1.02 23.90
N ALA A 156 -17.74 -1.35 24.62
CA ALA A 156 -16.68 -0.38 24.96
C ALA A 156 -15.84 0.00 23.73
N VAL A 157 -15.64 -0.95 22.82
CA VAL A 157 -15.00 -0.72 21.52
C VAL A 157 -15.88 0.19 20.67
N LEU A 158 -17.17 -0.12 20.56
CA LEU A 158 -18.11 0.70 19.81
C LEU A 158 -18.18 2.13 20.37
N GLU A 159 -18.28 2.29 21.69
CA GLU A 159 -18.28 3.61 22.33
C GLU A 159 -17.01 4.41 22.01
N THR A 160 -15.85 3.75 22.01
CA THR A 160 -14.58 4.40 21.68
C THR A 160 -14.53 4.83 20.21
N LEU A 161 -14.96 3.97 19.29
CA LEU A 161 -15.01 4.28 17.86
C LEU A 161 -16.04 5.37 17.57
N SER A 162 -17.21 5.36 18.23
CA SER A 162 -18.22 6.41 18.11
C SER A 162 -17.67 7.75 18.57
N ARG A 163 -16.99 7.82 19.71
CA ARG A 163 -16.35 9.05 20.19
C ARG A 163 -15.27 9.56 19.24
N GLN A 164 -14.48 8.66 18.65
CA GLN A 164 -13.48 9.03 17.64
C GLN A 164 -14.13 9.58 16.37
N LEU A 165 -15.24 8.97 15.94
CA LEU A 165 -16.03 9.44 14.81
C LEU A 165 -16.65 10.81 15.09
N ASP A 166 -17.24 11.01 16.28
CA ASP A 166 -17.78 12.31 16.72
C ASP A 166 -16.70 13.38 16.70
N ALA A 167 -15.59 13.14 17.41
CA ALA A 167 -14.49 14.09 17.51
C ALA A 167 -13.89 14.42 16.13
N GLY A 168 -13.63 13.40 15.31
CA GLY A 168 -13.09 13.60 13.97
C GLY A 168 -14.07 14.28 13.01
N TRP A 169 -15.38 14.09 13.20
CA TRP A 169 -16.39 14.77 12.39
C TRP A 169 -16.48 16.26 12.75
N ASP A 170 -16.48 16.57 14.04
CA ASP A 170 -16.62 17.92 14.59
C ASP A 170 -15.35 18.79 14.47
N ASP A 171 -14.18 18.15 14.33
CA ASP A 171 -12.88 18.80 14.14
C ASP A 171 -12.59 19.19 12.67
N VAL A 172 -13.50 18.91 11.74
CA VAL A 172 -13.31 19.38 10.36
C VAL A 172 -13.58 20.88 10.26
N ARG A 173 -12.50 21.64 10.08
CA ARG A 173 -12.53 23.10 9.95
C ARG A 173 -11.90 23.52 8.63
N ALA A 174 -12.63 24.36 7.89
CA ALA A 174 -12.05 24.98 6.70
C ALA A 174 -11.02 26.03 7.12
N GLY A 175 -9.89 26.07 6.43
CA GLY A 175 -8.97 27.20 6.49
C GLY A 175 -9.48 28.42 5.72
N ASP A 176 -8.84 29.56 5.98
CA ASP A 176 -9.17 30.86 5.38
C ASP A 176 -8.37 31.14 4.08
N ALA A 177 -7.68 30.14 3.55
CA ALA A 177 -6.90 30.32 2.33
C ALA A 177 -7.79 30.73 1.13
N PRO A 178 -7.33 31.67 0.30
CA PRO A 178 -8.06 32.10 -0.89
C PRO A 178 -8.13 30.96 -1.92
N SER A 179 -9.29 30.77 -2.53
CA SER A 179 -9.54 29.68 -3.48
C SER A 179 -9.35 30.06 -4.94
N GLU A 180 -9.23 31.36 -5.24
CA GLU A 180 -9.10 31.90 -6.58
C GLU A 180 -7.85 31.39 -7.33
N PRO A 181 -6.64 31.34 -6.71
CA PRO A 181 -5.45 30.81 -7.37
C PRO A 181 -5.60 29.34 -7.77
N PHE A 182 -6.24 28.54 -6.91
CA PHE A 182 -6.50 27.13 -7.16
C PHE A 182 -7.47 26.93 -8.33
N LEU A 183 -8.57 27.69 -8.38
CA LEU A 183 -9.54 27.63 -9.48
C LEU A 183 -8.93 28.08 -10.83
N ALA A 184 -8.05 29.09 -10.81
CA ALA A 184 -7.29 29.50 -11.99
C ALA A 184 -6.31 28.41 -12.45
N GLY A 185 -5.65 27.73 -11.50
CA GLY A 185 -4.80 26.57 -11.77
C GLY A 185 -5.57 25.41 -12.40
N LEU A 186 -6.75 25.06 -11.86
CA LEU A 186 -7.62 24.04 -12.44
C LEU A 186 -8.03 24.39 -13.88
N THR A 187 -8.38 25.65 -14.14
CA THR A 187 -8.68 26.12 -15.51
C THR A 187 -7.50 25.91 -16.46
N THR A 188 -6.27 26.10 -15.98
CA THR A 188 -5.05 25.87 -16.75
C THR A 188 -4.81 24.39 -17.05
N VAL A 189 -5.08 23.51 -16.07
CA VAL A 189 -4.90 22.06 -16.21
C VAL A 189 -5.98 21.44 -17.10
N LEU A 190 -7.25 21.84 -16.91
CA LEU A 190 -8.42 21.30 -17.63
C LEU A 190 -8.67 22.02 -18.97
N GLY A 191 -7.95 23.10 -19.25
CA GLY A 191 -8.07 23.87 -20.47
C GLY A 191 -7.54 23.13 -21.72
N PRO A 192 -7.81 23.65 -22.93
CA PRO A 192 -7.44 22.99 -24.19
C PRO A 192 -5.95 22.65 -24.30
N SER A 193 -5.66 21.50 -24.93
CA SER A 193 -4.30 21.02 -25.16
C SER A 193 -3.55 21.91 -26.18
N GLY A 194 -2.64 22.79 -25.71
CA GLY A 194 -1.63 23.44 -26.55
C GLY A 194 -0.39 22.55 -26.75
N GLY A 195 0.53 22.94 -27.65
CA GLY A 195 1.75 22.18 -27.97
C GLY A 195 2.74 22.03 -26.79
N ARG A 196 3.88 21.35 -27.03
CA ARG A 196 4.84 20.86 -25.99
C ARG A 196 5.19 21.82 -24.83
N GLY A 197 5.27 23.13 -25.05
CA GLY A 197 5.52 24.11 -23.97
C GLY A 197 4.35 24.26 -22.98
N ALA A 198 3.12 24.07 -23.47
CA ALA A 198 1.91 24.07 -22.67
C ALA A 198 1.78 22.80 -21.81
N ASP A 199 2.28 21.65 -22.28
CA ASP A 199 2.31 20.41 -21.49
C ASP A 199 3.20 20.53 -20.25
N ALA A 200 4.42 21.09 -20.41
CA ALA A 200 5.32 21.31 -19.28
C ALA A 200 4.77 22.33 -18.28
N ALA A 201 4.06 23.38 -18.76
CA ALA A 201 3.39 24.34 -17.89
C ALA A 201 2.22 23.69 -17.13
N ARG A 202 1.39 22.89 -17.81
CA ARG A 202 0.32 22.11 -17.19
C ARG A 202 0.83 21.17 -16.12
N GLN A 203 1.91 20.42 -16.39
CA GLN A 203 2.48 19.50 -15.43
C GLN A 203 2.95 20.21 -14.16
N ARG A 204 3.61 21.37 -14.29
CA ARG A 204 4.03 22.17 -13.12
C ARG A 204 2.84 22.66 -12.31
N VAL A 205 1.79 23.17 -12.97
CA VAL A 205 0.57 23.62 -12.28
C VAL A 205 -0.12 22.44 -11.61
N TRP A 206 -0.23 21.29 -12.27
CA TRP A 206 -0.78 20.07 -11.68
C TRP A 206 -0.03 19.64 -10.42
N THR A 207 1.31 19.61 -10.45
CA THR A 207 2.11 19.29 -9.27
C THR A 207 1.86 20.27 -8.12
N ALA A 208 1.67 21.57 -8.40
CA ALA A 208 1.33 22.55 -7.37
C ALA A 208 -0.08 22.30 -6.78
N LEU A 209 -1.07 21.96 -7.62
CA LEU A 209 -2.44 21.68 -7.17
C LEU A 209 -2.53 20.44 -6.27
N LEU A 210 -1.69 19.42 -6.48
CA LEU A 210 -1.68 18.20 -5.66
C LEU A 210 -1.34 18.46 -4.19
N GLY A 211 -0.59 19.52 -3.91
CA GLY A 211 -0.25 19.93 -2.54
C GLY A 211 -1.14 21.03 -1.98
N ASP A 212 -2.14 21.51 -2.72
CA ASP A 212 -2.98 22.63 -2.33
C ASP A 212 -4.04 22.18 -1.30
N THR A 213 -4.30 23.02 -0.30
CA THR A 213 -5.29 22.74 0.75
C THR A 213 -6.73 23.14 0.36
N THR A 214 -6.89 23.87 -0.74
CA THR A 214 -8.17 24.37 -1.23
C THR A 214 -9.23 23.26 -1.45
N PRO A 215 -8.90 22.07 -2.02
CA PRO A 215 -9.85 20.96 -2.10
C PRO A 215 -10.41 20.54 -0.73
N TYR A 216 -9.55 20.42 0.28
CA TYR A 216 -9.97 20.13 1.65
C TYR A 216 -10.87 21.24 2.20
N ASN A 217 -10.48 22.51 2.02
CA ASN A 217 -11.26 23.66 2.50
C ASN A 217 -12.65 23.72 1.87
N PHE A 218 -12.79 23.40 0.57
CA PHE A 218 -14.11 23.29 -0.06
C PHE A 218 -14.95 22.18 0.56
N GLY A 219 -14.39 20.98 0.74
CA GLY A 219 -15.10 19.87 1.38
C GLY A 219 -15.53 20.19 2.81
N ALA A 220 -14.68 20.86 3.58
CA ALA A 220 -14.98 21.31 4.94
C ALA A 220 -16.10 22.37 4.96
N ARG A 221 -16.07 23.37 4.06
CA ARG A 221 -17.13 24.39 3.94
C ARG A 221 -18.48 23.79 3.54
N MET A 222 -18.50 22.76 2.68
CA MET A 222 -19.74 22.10 2.26
C MET A 222 -20.50 21.35 3.37
N ARG A 223 -19.91 21.20 4.57
CA ARG A 223 -20.58 20.66 5.76
C ARG A 223 -21.42 21.69 6.51
N ASP A 224 -21.19 22.98 6.27
CA ASP A 224 -21.90 24.06 6.92
C ASP A 224 -22.77 24.79 5.90
N ALA A 225 -24.09 24.77 6.12
CA ALA A 225 -25.05 25.46 5.26
C ALA A 225 -24.83 26.99 5.22
N ALA A 226 -24.16 27.56 6.23
CA ALA A 226 -23.83 28.98 6.31
C ALA A 226 -22.45 29.34 5.72
N ALA A 227 -21.61 28.35 5.38
CA ALA A 227 -20.27 28.62 4.88
C ALA A 227 -20.27 29.02 3.40
N ALA A 228 -19.42 29.99 3.05
CA ALA A 228 -19.24 30.47 1.69
C ALA A 228 -18.46 29.46 0.83
N ALA A 229 -19.17 28.46 0.30
CA ALA A 229 -18.68 27.57 -0.76
C ALA A 229 -19.20 28.05 -2.14
N PRO A 230 -18.41 27.94 -3.22
CA PRO A 230 -18.85 28.34 -4.57
C PRO A 230 -19.99 27.47 -5.11
N TRP A 231 -20.10 26.23 -4.61
CA TRP A 231 -21.12 25.25 -4.97
C TRP A 231 -21.53 24.47 -3.73
N SER A 232 -22.75 23.92 -3.75
CA SER A 232 -23.20 22.92 -2.78
C SER A 232 -22.81 21.51 -3.24
N VAL A 233 -22.71 20.58 -2.29
CA VAL A 233 -22.22 19.20 -2.52
C VAL A 233 -23.16 18.38 -3.43
N ASP A 234 -24.45 18.70 -3.44
CA ASP A 234 -25.46 18.09 -4.30
C ASP A 234 -25.42 18.66 -5.73
N GLN A 235 -25.17 19.97 -5.89
CA GLN A 235 -25.02 20.60 -7.21
C GLN A 235 -23.87 20.01 -8.03
N ILE A 236 -22.79 19.61 -7.37
CA ILE A 236 -21.63 18.96 -8.02
C ILE A 236 -21.73 17.42 -8.03
N GLY A 237 -22.86 16.86 -7.59
CA GLY A 237 -23.13 15.43 -7.65
C GLY A 237 -22.29 14.55 -6.71
N LEU A 238 -21.69 15.13 -5.65
CA LEU A 238 -20.90 14.38 -4.69
C LEU A 238 -21.74 13.74 -3.58
N CYS A 239 -22.90 14.31 -3.24
CA CYS A 239 -23.84 13.77 -2.25
C CYS A 239 -25.28 13.92 -2.71
N ALA A 240 -26.17 13.09 -2.18
CA ALA A 240 -27.61 13.15 -2.49
C ALA A 240 -28.34 14.32 -1.81
N ALA A 241 -27.73 14.93 -0.77
CA ALA A 241 -28.29 16.04 -0.01
C ALA A 241 -27.17 16.94 0.52
N ALA A 242 -27.51 18.21 0.76
CA ALA A 242 -26.68 19.21 1.43
C ALA A 242 -27.36 19.74 2.71
N PRO A 243 -26.59 20.08 3.77
CA PRO A 243 -25.15 19.84 3.89
C PRO A 243 -24.81 18.36 4.07
N GLN A 244 -23.54 18.00 3.90
CA GLN A 244 -23.09 16.62 4.14
C GLN A 244 -23.39 16.22 5.59
N SER A 245 -24.17 15.14 5.75
CA SER A 245 -24.54 14.62 7.07
C SER A 245 -23.51 13.61 7.58
N LYS A 246 -23.37 13.53 8.91
CA LYS A 246 -22.55 12.51 9.56
C LYS A 246 -23.08 11.11 9.20
N PRO A 247 -22.22 10.12 8.87
CA PRO A 247 -22.65 8.74 8.70
C PRO A 247 -23.36 8.22 9.97
N ALA A 248 -24.44 7.47 9.75
CA ALA A 248 -25.18 6.78 10.81
C ALA A 248 -24.42 5.57 11.34
#